data_AF-A0A7K2TIF3-F1
#
_entry.id   AF-A0A7K2TIF3-F1
#
_cell.length_a   1.000
_cell.length_b   1.000
_cell.length_c   1.000
_cell.angle_alpha   90.00
_cell.angle_beta   90.00
_cell.angle_gamma   90.00
#
_symmetry.space_group_name_H-M   'P 1'
#
loop_
_entity.id
_entity.type
_entity.pdbx_description
1 polymer ?
#
loop_
_entity_poly.entity_id
_entity_poly.type
_entity_poly.pdbx_seq_one_letter_code
_entity_poly.pdbx_strand_id
1 'polypeptide(L)' 'MASRSGCVHEPPLDPRWEWVESPAYGGPAEYIRGACRHVAPVEVRATVTDEVVAHLCPDCDLQLPAEWKPAARR' A
#
# COMPACT_ATOMS: atom_id res chain seq x y z
N MET A 1 22.75 -35.47 -8.15
CA MET A 1 21.53 -35.25 -7.34
C MET A 1 21.31 -33.75 -7.24
N ALA A 2 20.29 -33.23 -7.90
CA ALA A 2 20.02 -31.80 -7.98
C ALA A 2 19.06 -31.41 -6.83
N SER A 3 19.60 -30.82 -5.77
CA SER A 3 18.80 -29.99 -4.86
C SER A 3 18.93 -28.55 -5.32
N ARG A 4 18.06 -28.14 -6.23
CA ARG A 4 17.80 -26.72 -6.48
C ARG A 4 16.98 -26.22 -5.29
N SER A 5 17.64 -25.79 -4.22
CA SER A 5 16.99 -24.94 -3.22
C SER A 5 16.52 -23.70 -3.96
N GLY A 6 15.22 -23.66 -4.24
CA GLY A 6 14.60 -22.57 -4.95
C GLY A 6 14.89 -21.27 -4.20
N CYS A 7 15.50 -20.32 -4.90
CA CYS A 7 15.39 -18.92 -4.54
C CYS A 7 13.89 -18.66 -4.40
N VAL A 8 13.40 -18.45 -3.18
CA VAL A 8 12.07 -17.92 -2.95
C VAL A 8 12.12 -16.49 -3.47
N HIS A 9 11.84 -16.33 -4.77
CA HIS A 9 11.60 -15.01 -5.34
C HIS A 9 10.31 -14.53 -4.69
N GLU A 10 10.43 -13.73 -3.64
CA GLU A 10 9.35 -12.84 -3.23
C GLU A 10 8.94 -12.08 -4.50
N PRO A 11 7.73 -12.28 -5.04
CA PRO A 11 7.27 -11.45 -6.15
C PRO A 11 7.34 -9.99 -5.65
N PRO A 12 7.67 -9.00 -6.50
CA PRO A 12 7.73 -7.62 -6.05
C PRO A 12 6.34 -7.23 -5.53
N LEU A 13 6.22 -7.20 -4.20
CA LEU A 13 4.98 -6.91 -3.51
C LEU A 13 4.63 -5.45 -3.78
N ASP A 14 3.39 -5.20 -4.20
CA ASP A 14 2.96 -3.87 -4.61
C ASP A 14 3.13 -2.87 -3.45
N PRO A 15 3.92 -1.78 -3.64
CA PRO A 15 4.26 -0.84 -2.57
C PRO A 15 3.09 0.03 -2.11
N ARG A 16 1.92 -0.05 -2.77
CA ARG A 16 0.69 0.62 -2.34
C ARG A 16 0.08 -0.01 -1.08
N TRP A 17 0.49 -1.23 -0.75
CA TRP A 17 -0.07 -2.01 0.36
C TRP A 17 0.98 -2.30 1.42
N GLU A 18 0.54 -2.37 2.67
CA GLU A 18 1.24 -3.14 3.68
C GLU A 18 1.03 -4.62 3.39
N TRP A 19 2.05 -5.43 3.63
CA TRP A 19 1.98 -6.88 3.42
C TRP A 19 2.24 -7.58 4.73
N VAL A 20 1.34 -8.49 5.09
CA VAL A 20 1.41 -9.26 6.33
C VAL A 20 1.76 -10.70 5.95
N GLU A 21 2.83 -11.22 6.54
CA GLU A 21 3.20 -12.62 6.39
C GLU A 21 2.15 -13.49 7.10
N SER A 22 1.54 -14.41 6.34
CA SER A 22 0.61 -15.40 6.85
C SER A 22 1.38 -16.59 7.44
N PRO A 23 1.02 -17.11 8.63
CA PRO A 23 1.67 -18.27 9.21
C PRO A 23 1.59 -19.47 8.27
N ALA A 24 2.74 -19.94 7.77
CA ALA A 24 2.79 -21.12 6.93
C ALA A 24 2.71 -22.40 7.79
N TYR A 25 1.63 -23.17 7.66
CA TYR A 25 1.53 -24.50 8.27
C TYR A 25 2.28 -25.53 7.41
N GLY A 26 3.62 -25.50 7.46
CA GLY A 26 4.50 -26.47 6.79
C GLY A 26 4.70 -26.24 5.29
N GLY A 27 4.34 -25.06 4.78
CA GLY A 27 4.53 -24.64 3.38
C GLY A 27 5.44 -23.40 3.24
N PRO A 28 5.58 -22.85 2.02
CA PRO A 28 6.27 -21.57 1.81
C PRO A 28 5.48 -20.41 2.45
N ALA A 29 6.19 -19.32 2.79
CA ALA A 29 5.55 -18.11 3.30
C ALA A 29 4.58 -17.53 2.27
N GLU A 30 3.39 -17.14 2.73
CA GLU A 30 2.39 -16.44 1.93
C GLU A 30 2.21 -15.03 2.48
N TYR A 31 1.99 -14.06 1.61
CA TYR A 31 1.76 -12.67 2.00
C TYR A 31 0.33 -12.26 1.67
N ILE A 32 -0.34 -11.69 2.65
CA ILE A 32 -1.70 -11.17 2.51
C ILE A 32 -1.63 -9.65 2.45
N ARG A 33 -2.42 -9.07 1.55
CA ARG A 33 -2.58 -7.62 1.43
C ARG A 33 -3.20 -7.06 2.71
N GLY A 34 -2.45 -6.19 3.39
CA GLY A 34 -2.85 -5.42 4.56
C GLY A 34 -3.41 -4.04 4.19
N ALA A 35 -3.11 -3.03 5.01
CA ALA A 35 -3.65 -1.68 4.86
C ALA A 35 -3.13 -0.95 3.62
N CYS A 36 -3.92 0.02 3.13
CA CYS A 36 -3.46 0.95 2.10
C CYS A 36 -2.41 1.91 2.68
N ARG A 37 -1.32 2.13 1.93
CA ARG A 37 -0.27 3.07 2.33
C ARG A 37 -0.50 4.49 1.82
N HIS A 38 -1.59 4.72 1.07
CA HIS A 38 -1.97 6.02 0.53
C HIS A 38 -0.79 6.74 -0.15
N VAL A 39 -0.15 6.06 -1.10
CA VAL A 39 1.12 6.52 -1.69
C VAL A 39 0.91 7.71 -2.62
N ALA A 40 -0.20 7.76 -3.34
CA ALA A 40 -0.55 8.85 -4.27
C ALA A 40 -2.03 9.24 -4.19
N PRO A 41 -2.51 9.81 -3.08
CA PRO A 41 -3.85 10.39 -3.01
C PRO A 41 -3.95 11.62 -3.92
N VAL A 42 -5.15 11.87 -4.44
CA VAL A 42 -5.47 13.01 -5.30
C VAL A 42 -6.15 14.09 -4.48
N GLU A 43 -5.75 15.35 -4.64
CA GLU A 43 -6.39 16.48 -3.98
C GLU A 43 -7.82 16.69 -4.49
N VAL A 44 -8.74 16.92 -3.56
CA VAL A 44 -10.09 17.42 -3.86
C VAL A 44 -10.12 18.90 -3.50
N ARG A 45 -10.40 19.74 -4.50
CA ARG A 45 -10.37 21.20 -4.38
C ARG A 45 -11.77 21.81 -4.46
N ALA A 46 -12.03 22.80 -3.62
CA ALA A 46 -13.26 23.59 -3.69
C ALA A 46 -13.25 24.48 -4.93
N THR A 47 -14.26 24.37 -5.80
CA THR A 47 -14.31 25.09 -7.09
C THR A 47 -14.21 26.61 -6.96
N VAL A 48 -14.73 27.19 -5.87
CA VAL A 48 -14.81 28.64 -5.69
C VAL A 48 -13.53 29.23 -5.09
N THR A 49 -12.93 28.56 -4.11
CA THR A 49 -11.78 29.08 -3.35
C THR A 49 -10.44 28.47 -3.79
N ASP A 50 -10.47 27.42 -4.60
CA ASP A 50 -9.31 26.60 -4.96
C ASP A 50 -8.56 26.02 -3.74
N GLU A 51 -9.24 25.92 -2.60
CA GLU A 51 -8.69 25.32 -1.38
C GLU A 51 -8.80 23.79 -1.44
N VAL A 52 -7.76 23.09 -0.98
CA VAL A 52 -7.80 21.64 -0.80
C VAL A 52 -8.70 21.33 0.41
N VAL A 53 -9.80 20.62 0.16
CA VAL A 53 -10.78 20.26 1.20
C VAL A 53 -10.67 18.80 1.64
N ALA A 54 -10.01 17.96 0.84
CA ALA A 54 -9.74 16.57 1.16
C ALA A 54 -8.66 15.99 0.23
N HIS A 55 -8.21 14.78 0.53
CA HIS A 55 -7.48 13.94 -0.44
C HIS A 55 -8.23 12.63 -0.65
N LEU A 56 -8.39 12.18 -1.89
CA LEU A 56 -9.02 10.91 -2.22
C LEU A 56 -7.94 9.89 -2.60
N CYS A 57 -7.91 8.75 -1.92
CA CYS A 57 -7.02 7.66 -2.31
C CYS A 57 -7.68 6.80 -3.41
N PRO A 58 -7.16 6.77 -4.66
CA PRO A 58 -7.78 6.00 -5.75
C PRO A 58 -7.62 4.47 -5.58
N ASP A 59 -6.77 4.03 -4.67
CA ASP A 59 -6.47 2.61 -4.46
C ASP A 59 -7.45 1.91 -3.50
N CYS A 60 -8.08 2.67 -2.61
CA CYS A 60 -8.97 2.15 -1.57
C CYS A 60 -10.23 3.02 -1.35
N ASP A 61 -10.42 4.03 -2.19
CA ASP A 61 -11.53 5.00 -2.17
C ASP A 61 -11.71 5.75 -0.83
N LEU A 62 -10.69 5.72 0.04
CA LEU A 62 -10.73 6.42 1.30
C LEU A 62 -10.53 7.93 1.08
N GLN A 63 -11.43 8.72 1.65
CA GLN A 63 -11.25 10.16 1.80
C GLN A 63 -10.40 10.45 3.05
N LEU A 64 -9.26 11.08 2.82
CA LEU A 64 -8.31 11.54 3.81
C LEU A 64 -8.53 13.04 4.09
N PRO A 65 -8.15 13.53 5.28
CA PRO A 65 -8.33 14.94 5.65
C PRO A 65 -7.53 15.89 4.74
N ALA A 66 -7.91 17.17 4.74
CA ALA A 66 -7.23 18.22 3.98
C ALA A 66 -5.76 18.41 4.43
N GLU A 67 -5.49 18.23 5.72
CA GLU A 67 -4.14 18.32 6.30
C GLU A 67 -3.32 17.03 6.16
N TRP A 68 -3.83 16.02 5.43
CA TRP A 68 -3.10 14.78 5.22
C TRP A 68 -1.73 15.04 4.61
N LYS A 69 -0.72 14.32 5.13
CA LYS A 69 0.64 14.33 4.60
C LYS A 69 1.09 12.89 4.41
N PRO A 70 1.82 12.59 3.32
CA PRO A 70 2.46 11.29 3.19
C PRO A 70 3.43 11.11 4.36
N ALA A 71 3.43 9.91 4.95
CA ALA A 71 4.44 9.56 5.93
C ALA A 71 5.81 9.69 5.23
N ALA A 72 6.64 10.63 5.70
CA ALA A 72 7.96 10.87 5.14
C ALA A 72 8.74 9.55 5.15
N ARG A 73 9.18 9.09 3.99
CA ARG A 73 10.07 7.93 3.86
C ARG A 73 11.39 8.29 4.55
N ARG A 74 11.63 7.77 5.75
CA ARG A 74 12.97 7.72 6.37
C ARG A 74 13.67 6.45 5.96
#